data_AF-A0A1C3WRZ7-F1
#
_entry.id   AF-A0A1C3WRZ7-F1
#
_cell.length_a   1.000
_cell.length_b   1.000
_cell.length_c   1.000
_cell.angle_alpha   90.00
_cell.angle_beta   90.00
_cell.angle_gamma   90.00
#
_symmetry.space_group_name_H-M   'P 1'
#
loop_
_entity.id
_entity.type
_entity.pdbx_description
1 polymer ?
#
loop_
_entity_poly.entity_id
_entity_poly.type
_entity_poly.pdbx_seq_one_letter_code
_entity_poly.pdbx_strand_id
1 'polypeptide(L)'
;MPRLLYINEKFGHDATILLDSGDACWISVGKKGVLVRSHTHNFWGGLLGSVFGPKLYQERNIYQALNVAQALTAMFRPVPQIRCKDMMLAAFCTAAWQCSSPERVKAVLNDPELLAA
;
A
#
# COMPACT_ATOMS: atom_id res chain seq x y z
N MET A 1 -3.94 -12.91 10.13
CA MET A 1 -3.80 -11.54 10.65
C MET A 1 -2.70 -10.84 9.86
N PRO A 2 -2.94 -9.63 9.34
CA PRO A 2 -1.95 -8.90 8.56
C PRO A 2 -0.76 -8.52 9.44
N ARG A 3 0.42 -8.38 8.84
CA ARG A 3 1.67 -8.06 9.54
C ARG A 3 2.50 -7.05 8.76
N LEU A 4 3.12 -6.11 9.46
CA LEU A 4 4.08 -5.19 8.87
C LEU A 4 5.42 -5.92 8.76
N LEU A 5 5.88 -6.19 7.55
CA LEU A 5 7.18 -6.83 7.32
C LEU A 5 8.30 -5.80 7.30
N TYR A 6 8.02 -4.64 6.73
CA TYR A 6 9.02 -3.61 6.50
C TYR A 6 8.36 -2.25 6.37
N ILE A 7 9.03 -1.23 6.90
CA ILE A 7 8.74 0.18 6.62
C ILE A 7 10.05 0.95 6.58
N ASN A 8 10.24 1.73 5.53
CA ASN A 8 11.41 2.59 5.37
C ASN A 8 10.96 3.94 4.86
N GLU A 9 11.51 4.98 5.49
CA GLU A 9 11.30 6.38 5.13
C GLU A 9 12.65 7.09 4.89
N LYS A 10 13.78 6.41 5.11
CA LYS A 10 15.13 7.00 5.03
C LYS A 10 15.71 6.95 3.62
N PHE A 11 15.52 5.84 2.92
CA PHE A 11 16.12 5.59 1.59
C PHE A 11 15.10 5.39 0.47
N GLY A 12 13.87 5.07 0.86
CA GLY A 12 12.66 5.04 0.04
C GLY A 12 11.51 5.41 0.95
N HIS A 13 10.38 5.87 0.41
CA HIS A 13 9.14 6.01 1.17
C HIS A 13 8.29 4.78 0.84
N ASP A 14 8.62 3.64 1.43
CA ASP A 14 8.00 2.37 1.10
C ASP A 14 7.75 1.47 2.31
N ALA A 15 6.82 0.55 2.13
CA ALA A 15 6.40 -0.38 3.16
C ALA A 15 5.96 -1.70 2.53
N THR A 16 6.10 -2.79 3.29
CA THR A 16 5.59 -4.09 2.90
C THR A 16 4.69 -4.65 4.00
N ILE A 17 3.46 -4.97 3.62
CA ILE A 17 2.44 -5.55 4.51
C ILE A 17 2.12 -6.95 4.04
N LEU A 18 2.32 -7.95 4.90
CA LEU A 18 1.81 -9.30 4.71
C LEU A 18 0.31 -9.30 5.00
N LEU A 19 -0.49 -9.78 4.06
CA LEU A 19 -1.94 -9.89 4.18
C LEU A 19 -2.34 -11.26 4.78
N ASP A 20 -3.62 -11.39 5.13
CA ASP A 20 -4.18 -12.63 5.69
C ASP A 20 -4.07 -13.83 4.75
N SER A 21 -4.19 -13.57 3.45
CA SER A 21 -3.99 -14.54 2.36
C SER A 21 -2.59 -15.16 2.32
N GLY A 22 -1.60 -14.56 2.99
CA GLY A 22 -0.19 -14.96 2.91
C GLY A 22 0.59 -14.27 1.79
N ASP A 23 -0.06 -13.50 0.94
CA ASP A 23 0.59 -12.61 -0.01
C ASP A 23 1.03 -11.29 0.66
N ALA A 24 2.07 -10.67 0.12
CA ALA A 24 2.58 -9.40 0.61
C ALA A 24 2.31 -8.26 -0.36
N CYS A 25 1.85 -7.12 0.16
CA CYS A 25 1.68 -5.87 -0.55
C CYS A 25 2.84 -4.94 -0.28
N TRP A 26 3.60 -4.64 -1.33
CA TRP A 26 4.62 -3.58 -1.32
C TRP A 26 3.99 -2.28 -1.81
N ILE A 27 4.15 -1.23 -1.02
CA ILE A 27 3.60 0.10 -1.22
C ILE A 27 4.79 1.05 -1.31
N SER A 28 4.87 1.81 -2.38
CA SER A 28 5.92 2.79 -2.60
C SER A 28 5.33 4.14 -2.96
N VAL A 29 5.69 5.14 -2.19
CA VAL A 29 5.38 6.55 -2.41
C VAL A 29 6.65 7.21 -2.97
N GLY A 30 6.50 7.98 -4.04
CA GLY A 30 7.61 8.69 -4.65
C GLY A 30 7.19 10.06 -5.13
N LYS A 31 8.16 10.85 -5.60
CA LYS A 31 7.91 12.21 -6.13
C LYS A 31 6.90 12.25 -7.28
N LYS A 32 6.72 11.14 -8.00
CA LYS A 32 5.84 11.00 -9.15
C LYS A 32 4.52 10.27 -8.81
N GLY A 33 4.18 10.07 -7.54
CA GLY A 33 2.95 9.39 -7.14
C GLY A 33 3.19 8.07 -6.39
N VAL A 34 2.24 7.15 -6.48
CA VAL A 34 2.16 5.97 -5.62
C VAL A 34 2.02 4.70 -6.45
N LEU A 35 2.73 3.66 -6.04
CA LEU A 35 2.70 2.34 -6.66
C LEU A 35 2.46 1.28 -5.59
N VAL A 36 1.46 0.42 -5.83
CA VAL A 36 1.17 -0.72 -4.97
C VAL A 36 1.25 -2.00 -5.81
N ARG A 37 1.99 -2.98 -5.31
CA ARG A 37 2.16 -4.30 -5.93
C ARG A 37 1.96 -5.39 -4.91
N SER A 38 1.35 -6.51 -5.29
CA SER A 38 1.45 -7.73 -4.48
C SER A 38 2.60 -8.60 -4.95
N HIS A 39 3.11 -9.43 -4.07
CA HIS A 39 4.03 -10.51 -4.39
C HIS A 39 3.82 -11.67 -3.40
N THR A 40 4.11 -12.88 -3.84
CA THR A 40 4.02 -14.05 -2.97
C THR A 40 5.14 -14.00 -1.93
N HIS A 41 4.80 -14.11 -0.65
CA HIS A 41 5.75 -14.10 0.46
C HIS A 41 6.42 -15.48 0.62
N ASN A 42 7.21 -15.87 -0.38
CA ASN A 42 8.09 -17.04 -0.32
C ASN A 42 9.56 -16.58 -0.16
N PHE A 43 10.45 -17.46 0.31
CA PHE A 43 11.87 -17.17 0.57
C PHE A 43 12.59 -16.52 -0.63
N TRP A 44 12.15 -16.82 -1.86
CA TRP A 44 12.63 -16.22 -3.11
C TRP A 44 11.82 -14.99 -3.57
N GLY A 45 10.57 -14.88 -3.13
CA GLY A 45 9.66 -13.77 -3.45
C GLY A 45 9.98 -12.48 -2.70
N GLY A 46 10.60 -12.55 -1.52
CA GLY A 46 10.99 -11.34 -0.77
C GLY A 46 12.12 -10.52 -1.43
N LEU A 47 13.03 -11.17 -2.17
CA LEU A 47 14.18 -10.48 -2.78
C LEU A 47 13.95 -10.05 -4.24
N LEU A 48 13.11 -10.79 -4.99
CA LEU A 48 12.82 -10.54 -6.42
C LEU A 48 11.35 -10.23 -6.70
N GLY A 49 10.43 -10.66 -5.83
CA GLY A 49 8.98 -10.56 -6.07
C GLY A 49 8.42 -9.15 -5.97
N SER A 50 9.03 -8.25 -5.18
CA SER A 50 8.56 -6.85 -5.09
C SER A 50 8.68 -6.10 -6.44
N VAL A 51 9.64 -6.49 -7.30
CA VAL A 51 9.89 -5.86 -8.61
C VAL A 51 9.09 -6.51 -9.75
N PHE A 52 8.63 -7.75 -9.61
CA PHE A 52 7.90 -8.49 -10.65
C PHE A 52 6.43 -8.82 -10.31
N GLY A 53 5.99 -8.48 -9.11
CA GLY A 53 4.61 -8.69 -8.67
C GLY A 53 3.56 -7.87 -9.43
N PRO A 54 2.31 -8.36 -9.54
CA PRO A 54 1.24 -7.65 -10.25
C PRO A 54 0.94 -6.31 -9.58
N LYS A 55 0.71 -5.29 -10.42
CA LYS A 55 0.32 -3.95 -9.97
C LYS A 55 -1.13 -3.99 -9.52
N LEU A 56 -1.36 -3.61 -8.26
CA LEU A 56 -2.70 -3.46 -7.70
C LEU A 56 -3.21 -2.03 -7.89
N TYR A 57 -2.31 -1.05 -7.78
CA TYR A 57 -2.63 0.36 -7.95
C TYR A 57 -1.40 1.11 -8.47
N GLN A 58 -1.63 2.08 -9.36
CA GLN A 58 -0.59 2.98 -9.83
C GLN A 58 -1.18 4.36 -10.11
N GLU A 59 -0.73 5.35 -9.35
CA GLU A 59 -0.99 6.76 -9.60
C GLU A 59 0.33 7.46 -9.96
N ARG A 60 0.32 8.21 -11.06
CA ARG A 60 1.49 8.93 -11.58
C ARG A 60 1.42 10.44 -11.33
N ASN A 61 0.31 10.92 -10.79
CA ASN A 61 0.10 12.29 -10.37
C ASN A 61 0.12 12.36 -8.83
N ILE A 62 1.11 13.07 -8.28
CA ILE A 62 1.27 13.19 -6.83
C ILE A 62 0.09 13.91 -6.15
N TYR A 63 -0.56 14.85 -6.85
CA TYR A 63 -1.73 15.55 -6.32
C TYR A 63 -2.94 14.62 -6.24
N GLN A 64 -3.16 13.81 -7.28
CA GLN A 64 -4.21 12.79 -7.25
C GLN A 64 -3.95 11.74 -6.17
N ALA A 65 -2.70 11.32 -6.01
CA ALA A 65 -2.31 10.40 -4.95
C ALA A 65 -2.56 10.98 -3.54
N LEU A 66 -2.37 12.30 -3.36
CA LEU A 66 -2.66 12.99 -2.12
C LEU A 66 -4.17 13.02 -1.82
N ASN A 67 -5.01 13.34 -2.82
CA ASN A 67 -6.47 13.31 -2.66
C ASN A 67 -6.95 11.91 -2.26
N VAL A 68 -6.46 10.89 -2.96
CA VAL A 68 -6.74 9.48 -2.62
C VAL A 68 -6.27 9.17 -1.20
N ALA A 69 -5.08 9.58 -0.79
CA ALA A 69 -4.60 9.36 0.58
C ALA A 69 -5.48 10.04 1.64
N GLN A 70 -6.00 11.24 1.36
CA GLN A 70 -6.94 11.92 2.26
C GLN A 70 -8.26 11.15 2.37
N ALA A 71 -8.82 10.70 1.23
CA ALA A 71 -10.02 9.87 1.21
C ALA A 71 -9.81 8.55 1.97
N LEU A 72 -8.67 7.88 1.78
CA LEU A 72 -8.31 6.67 2.54
C LEU A 72 -8.22 6.93 4.04
N THR A 73 -7.66 8.08 4.44
CA THR A 73 -7.55 8.46 5.86
C THR A 73 -8.92 8.73 6.49
N ALA A 74 -9.86 9.28 5.72
CA ALA A 74 -11.24 9.46 6.17
C ALA A 74 -12.01 8.12 6.25
N MET A 75 -11.72 7.19 5.35
CA MET A 75 -12.41 5.90 5.25
C MET A 75 -11.92 4.87 6.29
N PHE A 76 -10.62 4.83 6.58
CA PHE A 76 -10.02 3.80 7.42
C PHE A 76 -9.53 4.34 8.75
N ARG A 77 -9.80 3.58 9.82
CA ARG A 77 -9.25 3.90 11.15
C ARG A 77 -7.74 3.65 11.18
N PRO A 78 -6.95 4.55 11.79
CA PRO A 78 -5.51 4.38 11.94
C PRO A 78 -5.13 3.06 12.61
N VAL A 79 -4.04 2.46 12.16
CA VAL A 79 -3.51 1.18 12.66
C VAL A 79 -2.25 1.46 13.49
N PRO A 80 -2.23 1.17 14.81
CA PRO A 80 -1.09 1.49 15.69
C PRO A 80 0.25 0.86 15.30
N GLN A 81 0.21 -0.24 14.55
CA GLN A 81 1.37 -0.96 14.03
C GLN A 81 2.03 -0.21 12.87
N ILE A 82 1.29 0.62 12.15
CA ILE A 82 1.79 1.42 11.03
C ILE A 82 2.30 2.75 11.60
N ARG A 83 3.60 2.79 11.90
CA ARG A 83 4.28 3.97 12.43
C ARG A 83 5.18 4.58 11.35
N CYS A 84 4.63 5.50 10.57
CA CYS A 84 5.37 6.32 9.61
C CYS A 84 5.04 7.79 9.79
N LYS A 85 5.99 8.64 9.39
CA LYS A 85 5.84 10.10 9.35
C LYS A 85 5.18 10.57 8.06
N ASP A 86 5.40 9.85 6.96
CA ASP A 86 4.76 10.10 5.68
C ASP A 86 3.27 9.73 5.76
N MET A 87 2.41 10.75 5.69
CA MET A 87 0.96 10.59 5.79
C MET A 87 0.37 9.84 4.59
N MET A 88 0.93 10.00 3.39
CA MET A 88 0.46 9.24 2.23
C MET A 88 0.80 7.77 2.41
N LEU A 89 2.05 7.47 2.76
CA LEU A 89 2.45 6.08 3.03
C LEU A 89 1.59 5.47 4.14
N ALA A 90 1.32 6.22 5.21
CA ALA A 90 0.44 5.78 6.30
C ALA A 90 -0.96 5.41 5.82
N ALA A 91 -1.57 6.27 5.00
CA ALA A 91 -2.92 6.07 4.49
C ALA A 91 -3.02 4.81 3.61
N PHE A 92 -2.11 4.66 2.64
CA PHE A 92 -2.07 3.48 1.78
C PHE A 92 -1.76 2.20 2.57
N CYS A 93 -0.83 2.26 3.53
CA CYS A 93 -0.55 1.15 4.43
C CYS A 93 -1.78 0.75 5.25
N THR A 94 -2.51 1.73 5.80
CA THR A 94 -3.68 1.49 6.63
C THR A 94 -4.80 0.84 5.82
N ALA A 95 -5.03 1.31 4.60
CA ALA A 95 -5.99 0.71 3.68
C ALA A 95 -5.63 -0.74 3.34
N ALA A 96 -4.36 -1.00 3.00
CA ALA A 96 -3.89 -2.34 2.70
C ALA A 96 -3.95 -3.27 3.93
N TRP A 97 -3.66 -2.77 5.13
CA TRP A 97 -3.77 -3.52 6.38
C TRP A 97 -5.20 -3.99 6.67
N GLN A 98 -6.20 -3.20 6.27
CA GLN A 98 -7.62 -3.54 6.45
C GLN A 98 -8.13 -4.56 5.40
N CYS A 99 -7.28 -4.98 4.45
CA CYS A 99 -7.62 -5.93 3.40
C CYS A 99 -7.06 -7.33 3.71
N SER A 100 -7.86 -8.37 3.43
CA SER A 100 -7.44 -9.76 3.62
C SER A 100 -6.60 -10.32 2.46
N SER A 101 -6.76 -9.79 1.24
CA SER A 101 -6.10 -10.28 0.02
C SER A 101 -5.72 -9.18 -0.97
N PRO A 102 -4.78 -9.44 -1.89
CA PRO A 102 -4.39 -8.49 -2.94
C PRO A 102 -5.56 -8.02 -3.82
N GLU A 103 -6.53 -8.90 -4.10
CA GLU A 103 -7.71 -8.56 -4.89
C GLU A 103 -8.55 -7.52 -4.16
N ARG A 104 -8.71 -7.66 -2.84
CA ARG A 104 -9.42 -6.68 -2.03
C ARG A 104 -8.67 -5.34 -1.97
N VAL A 105 -7.34 -5.37 -1.83
CA VAL A 105 -6.51 -4.15 -1.92
C VAL A 105 -6.72 -3.46 -3.25
N LYS A 106 -6.66 -4.20 -4.37
CA LYS A 106 -6.91 -3.64 -5.70
C LYS A 106 -8.32 -3.05 -5.82
N ALA A 107 -9.33 -3.74 -5.33
CA ALA A 107 -10.71 -3.26 -5.37
C ALA A 107 -10.89 -1.95 -4.57
N VAL A 108 -10.34 -1.88 -3.36
CA VAL A 108 -10.42 -0.69 -2.50
C VAL A 108 -9.68 0.49 -3.11
N LEU A 109 -8.45 0.29 -3.57
CA LEU A 109 -7.63 1.39 -4.08
C LEU A 109 -8.08 1.94 -5.44
N ASN A 110 -8.86 1.17 -6.20
CA ASN A 110 -9.42 1.60 -7.48
C ASN A 110 -10.94 1.82 -7.40
N ASP A 111 -11.49 1.97 -6.20
CA ASP A 111 -12.90 2.27 -6.02
C ASP A 111 -13.23 3.64 -6.64
N PRO A 112 -14.21 3.74 -7.56
CA PRO A 112 -14.58 5.00 -8.19
C PRO A 112 -14.93 6.12 -7.19
N GLU A 113 -15.49 5.79 -6.03
CA GLU A 113 -15.81 6.79 -5.01
C GLU A 113 -14.55 7.41 -4.40
N LEU A 114 -13.46 6.65 -4.33
CA LEU A 114 -12.14 7.10 -3.86
C LEU A 114 -11.39 7.91 -4.92
N LEU A 115 -11.62 7.63 -6.20
CA LEU A 115 -10.99 8.32 -7.32
C LEU A 115 -11.71 9.60 -7.73
N ALA A 116 -12.98 9.76 -7.32
CA ALA A 116 -13.79 10.95 -7.57
C ALA A 116 -13.61 12.06 -6.51
N ALA A 117 -12.92 11.75 -5.40
CA ALA A 117 -12.60 12.68 -4.31
C ALA A 117 -11.36 13.55 -4.61
#